data_AF-A0A7C3KPP4-F1
#
_entry.id   AF-A0A7C3KPP4-F1
#
_cell.length_a   1.000
_cell.length_b   1.000
_cell.length_c   1.000
_cell.angle_alpha   90.00
_cell.angle_beta   90.00
_cell.angle_gamma   90.00
#
_symmetry.space_group_name_H-M   'P 1'
#
loop_
_entity.id
_entity.type
_entity.pdbx_description
1 polymer ?
#
loop_
_entity_poly.entity_id
_entity_poly.type
_entity_poly.pdbx_seq_one_letter_code
_entity_poly.pdbx_strand_id
1 'polypeptide(L)' 'MAYSHTNSKGVTYYLHSNGKMFFFSKEIKENALDAVPAGYNVVEMKTGMLVLKRNQPAPEPAAENQA' A
#
# COMPACT_ATOMS: atom_id res chain seq x y z
N MET A 1 -8.52 -0.26 -10.53
CA MET A 1 -7.27 0.39 -10.97
C MET A 1 -6.22 0.21 -9.90
N ALA A 2 -5.01 -0.23 -10.25
CA ALA A 2 -3.95 -0.48 -9.27
C ALA A 2 -3.55 0.80 -8.50
N TYR A 3 -3.41 0.69 -7.18
CA TYR A 3 -2.92 1.74 -6.31
C TYR A 3 -1.48 2.12 -6.71
N SER A 4 -1.26 3.38 -7.03
CA SER A 4 0.06 3.91 -7.38
C SER A 4 0.57 4.91 -6.34
N HIS A 5 1.88 4.93 -6.17
CA HIS A 5 2.57 5.87 -5.29
C HIS A 5 3.91 6.26 -5.91
N THR A 6 4.21 7.56 -5.90
CA THR A 6 5.44 8.10 -6.46
C THR A 6 6.38 8.42 -5.31
N ASN A 7 7.58 7.86 -5.35
CA ASN A 7 8.59 8.12 -4.32
C ASN A 7 9.18 9.53 -4.47
N SER A 8 10.00 9.93 -3.50
CA SER A 8 10.69 11.23 -3.50
C SER A 8 11.65 11.43 -4.69
N LYS A 9 11.98 10.36 -5.41
CA LYS A 9 12.83 10.38 -6.62
C LYS A 9 12.02 10.53 -7.91
N GLY A 10 10.69 10.69 -7.83
CA GLY A 10 9.81 10.80 -9.00
C GLY A 10 9.51 9.47 -9.70
N VAL A 11 9.78 8.33 -9.06
CA VAL A 11 9.51 7.01 -9.62
C VAL A 11 8.16 6.52 -9.09
N THR A 12 7.23 6.26 -10.01
CA THR A 12 5.93 5.68 -9.70
C THR A 12 6.04 4.17 -9.54
N TYR A 13 5.47 3.67 -8.45
CA TYR A 13 5.30 2.25 -8.20
C TYR A 13 3.84 1.93 -7.93
N TYR A 14 3.49 0.67 -8.12
CA TYR A 14 2.16 0.11 -7.95
C TYR A 14 2.18 -0.97 -6.88
N LEU A 15 1.17 -0.95 -6.02
CA LEU A 15 1.05 -1.92 -4.94
C LEU A 15 0.63 -3.29 -5.47
N HIS A 16 1.33 -4.33 -5.01
CA HIS A 16 1.06 -5.72 -5.33
C HIS A 16 1.05 -6.58 -4.05
N SER A 17 0.40 -7.74 -4.13
CA SER A 17 0.40 -8.75 -3.08
C SER A 17 0.69 -10.13 -3.65
N ASN A 18 1.58 -10.88 -3.03
CA ASN A 18 1.71 -12.32 -3.31
C ASN A 18 0.91 -13.19 -2.32
N GLY A 19 -0.04 -12.58 -1.58
CA GLY A 19 -0.82 -13.23 -0.52
C GLY A 19 -0.10 -13.36 0.82
N LYS A 20 1.23 -13.30 0.85
CA LYS A 20 2.06 -13.39 2.08
C LYS A 20 2.70 -12.05 2.46
N MET A 21 3.01 -11.23 1.47
CA MET A 21 3.74 -9.98 1.59
C MET A 21 3.20 -8.98 0.57
N PHE A 22 3.17 -7.71 0.98
CA PHE A 22 2.85 -6.60 0.10
C PHE A 22 4.13 -5.92 -0.37
N PHE A 23 4.19 -5.58 -1.65
CA PHE A 23 5.37 -4.95 -2.25
C PHE A 23 4.98 -3.99 -3.36
N PHE A 24 5.87 -3.04 -3.65
CA PHE A 24 5.69 -2.07 -4.72
C PHE A 24 6.53 -2.44 -5.94
N SER A 25 5.93 -2.40 -7.13
CA SER A 25 6.56 -2.72 -8.42
C SER A 25 6.32 -1.61 -9.42
N LYS A 26 7.23 -1.40 -10.38
CA LYS A 26 7.08 -0.35 -11.41
C LYS A 26 6.06 -0.71 -12.49
N GLU A 27 5.73 -1.99 -12.61
CA GLU A 27 4.78 -2.53 -13.58
C GLU A 27 3.52 -2.97 -12.85
N ILE A 28 2.36 -2.75 -13.48
CA ILE A 28 1.08 -3.29 -13.02
C ILE A 28 0.96 -4.74 -13.53
N LYS A 29 0.73 -5.68 -12.60
CA LYS A 29 0.51 -7.10 -12.89
C LYS A 29 -0.83 -7.53 -12.32
N GLU A 30 -1.22 -8.78 -12.58
CA GLU A 30 -2.48 -9.36 -12.11
C GLU A 30 -2.62 -9.37 -10.57
N ASN A 31 -1.49 -9.32 -9.86
CA ASN A 31 -1.43 -9.27 -8.41
C ASN A 31 -1.46 -7.85 -7.84
N ALA A 32 -1.79 -6.85 -8.66
CA ALA A 32 -1.89 -5.47 -8.22
C ALA A 32 -3.13 -5.27 -7.35
N LEU A 33 -2.98 -4.46 -6.31
CA LEU A 33 -4.08 -4.09 -5.43
C LEU A 33 -4.60 -2.70 -5.79
N ASP A 34 -5.91 -2.51 -5.69
CA ASP A 34 -6.54 -1.21 -5.95
C ASP A 34 -6.39 -0.23 -4.78
N ALA A 35 -6.10 -0.72 -3.57
CA ALA A 35 -5.96 0.09 -2.37
C ALA A 35 -4.96 -0.51 -1.37
N VAL A 36 -4.46 0.35 -0.47
CA VAL A 36 -3.65 -0.08 0.68
C VAL A 36 -4.54 -0.79 1.70
N PRO A 37 -4.21 -2.02 2.13
CA PRO A 37 -4.99 -2.73 3.15
C PRO A 37 -5.05 -1.99 4.48
N ALA A 38 -6.17 -2.12 5.19
CA ALA A 38 -6.33 -1.52 6.52
C ALA A 38 -5.25 -2.00 7.51
N GLY A 39 -4.74 -1.08 8.34
CA GLY A 39 -3.67 -1.36 9.30
C GLY A 39 -2.26 -1.37 8.71
N TYR A 40 -2.12 -1.04 7.42
CA TYR A 40 -0.83 -0.84 6.77
C TYR A 40 -0.66 0.61 6.34
N ASN A 41 0.58 1.09 6.37
CA ASN A 41 0.95 2.40 5.85
C ASN A 41 2.09 2.29 4.85
N VAL A 42 2.06 3.14 3.82
CA VAL A 42 3.14 3.25 2.84
C VAL A 42 4.31 4.00 3.48
N VAL A 43 5.49 3.40 3.42
CA VAL A 43 6.72 3.98 3.95
C VAL A 43 7.79 3.95 2.86
N GLU A 44 8.45 5.08 2.62
CA GLU A 44 9.64 5.16 1.78
C GLU A 44 10.89 4.85 2.62
N MET A 45 11.69 3.87 2.17
CA MET A 45 13.00 3.59 2.73
C MET A 45 14.03 4.59 2.21
N LYS A 46 15.15 4.75 2.92
CA LYS A 46 16.28 5.61 2.50
C LYS A 46 16.83 5.27 1.11
N THR A 47 16.67 4.03 0.66
CA THR A 47 17.04 3.58 -0.69
C THR A 47 16.12 4.13 -1.79
N GLY A 48 14.94 4.66 -1.44
CA GLY A 48 13.86 5.07 -2.33
C GLY A 48 12.86 3.96 -2.65
N MET A 49 12.94 2.81 -1.96
CA MET A 49 11.94 1.74 -2.08
C MET A 49 10.71 2.04 -1.23
N LEU A 50 9.53 1.86 -1.82
CA LEU A 50 8.25 1.93 -1.11
C LEU A 50 7.90 0.56 -0.55
N VAL A 51 7.50 0.50 0.71
CA VAL A 51 7.06 -0.72 1.38
C VAL A 51 5.81 -0.44 2.21
N LEU A 52 5.03 -1.48 2.48
CA LEU A 52 3.97 -1.39 3.49
C LEU A 52 4.52 -1.79 4.86
N LYS A 53 4.34 -0.91 5.84
CA LYS A 53 4.63 -1.20 7.24
C LYS A 53 3.33 -1.43 7.99
N ARG A 54 3.26 -2.52 8.75
CA ARG A 54 2.14 -2.80 9.66
C ARG A 54 2.19 -1.79 10.80
N ASN A 55 1.14 -1.01 10.96
CA ASN A 55 0.90 -0.28 12.19
C ASN A 55 0.00 -1.19 13.04
N GLN A 56 0.50 -1.67 14.19
CA GLN A 56 -0.31 -2.45 15.12
C GLN A 56 -0.89 -1.56 16.23
N PRO A 57 -2.06 -1.87 16.83
CA PRO A 57 -3.17 -2.71 16.36
C PRO A 57 -4.39 -1.85 15.94
N ALA A 58 -5.26 -2.41 15.11
CA ALA A 58 -6.54 -1.82 14.75
C ALA A 58 -7.43 -1.60 15.99
N PRO A 59 -8.11 -0.44 16.13
CA PRO A 59 -9.52 -0.46 16.46
C PRO A 59 -10.33 -0.65 15.16
N GLU A 60 -11.40 -1.41 15.31
CA GLU A 60 -12.43 -1.74 14.33
C GLU A 60 -12.93 -0.53 13.51
N PRO A 61 -13.57 -0.75 12.35
CA PRO A 61 -14.05 0.32 11.50
C PRO A 61 -15.11 1.16 12.24
N ALA A 62 -14.74 2.37 12.66
CA ALA A 62 -15.70 3.43 12.92
C ALA A 62 -16.08 4.07 11.57
N ALA A 63 -17.07 3.48 10.92
CA ALA A 63 -17.96 4.15 9.96
C ALA A 63 -19.35 3.57 10.24
N GLU A 64 -19.96 3.94 11.37
CA GLU A 64 -20.80 5.14 11.50
C GLU A 64 -22.11 5.00 10.71
N ASN A 65 -23.14 4.58 11.43
CA ASN A 65 -24.52 4.86 11.10
C ASN A 65 -24.72 6.38 11.12
N GLN A 66 -24.98 6.99 9.97
CA GLN A 66 -25.68 8.27 9.81
C GLN A 66 -26.40 8.19 8.46
N ALA A 67 -27.71 8.36 8.29
CA ALA A 67 -28.83 8.72 9.16
C ALA A 67 -30.11 8.13 8.54
#